data_AF-A0A089YE88-F1
#
_entry.id   AF-A0A089YE88-F1
#
_cell.length_a   1.000
_cell.length_b   1.000
_cell.length_c   1.000
_cell.angle_alpha   90.00
_cell.angle_beta   90.00
_cell.angle_gamma   90.00
#
_symmetry.space_group_name_H-M   'P 1'
#
loop_
_entity.id
_entity.type
_entity.pdbx_description
1 polymer ?
#
loop_
_entity_poly.entity_id
_entity_poly.type
_entity_poly.pdbx_seq_one_letter_code
_entity_poly.pdbx_strand_id
1 'polypeptide(L)'
;MSNAMQRFDETRDALLNALGERDWDAIGRLDETCRVCIDDMLTAPLVDEREVKAKLEDLLEVYRDLLSATMGERQAIAEEMSQINQAKSAAKVYHLFS
;
A
#
# COMPACT_ATOMS: atom_id res chain seq x y z
N MET A 1 -4.44 11.39 -24.90
CA MET A 1 -4.40 10.30 -23.90
C MET A 1 -4.51 8.97 -24.62
N SER A 2 -3.52 8.09 -24.47
CA SER A 2 -3.59 6.71 -24.97
C SER A 2 -4.49 5.87 -24.07
N ASN A 3 -5.07 4.79 -24.60
CA ASN A 3 -5.91 3.87 -23.82
C ASN A 3 -5.14 3.28 -22.62
N ALA A 4 -3.84 3.02 -22.79
CA ALA A 4 -2.96 2.54 -21.72
C ALA A 4 -2.78 3.58 -20.59
N MET A 5 -2.63 4.86 -20.92
CA MET A 5 -2.51 5.94 -19.92
C MET A 5 -3.79 6.11 -19.11
N GLN A 6 -4.96 6.01 -19.76
CA GLN A 6 -6.23 6.08 -19.05
C GLN A 6 -6.41 4.89 -18.10
N ARG A 7 -6.12 3.66 -18.56
CA ARG A 7 -6.18 2.46 -17.71
C ARG A 7 -5.21 2.53 -16.54
N PHE A 8 -4.03 3.14 -16.73
CA PHE A 8 -3.08 3.39 -15.65
C PHE A 8 -3.67 4.33 -14.59
N ASP A 9 -4.26 5.45 -15.00
CA ASP A 9 -4.87 6.42 -14.07
C ASP A 9 -6.02 5.78 -13.28
N GLU A 10 -6.90 5.04 -13.97
CA GLU A 10 -8.01 4.31 -13.34
C GLU A 10 -7.50 3.27 -12.32
N THR A 11 -6.44 2.54 -12.66
CA THR A 11 -5.83 1.54 -11.76
C THR A 11 -5.19 2.21 -10.54
N ARG A 12 -4.54 3.36 -10.73
CA ARG A 12 -3.94 4.14 -9.64
C ARG A 12 -5.00 4.67 -8.68
N ASP A 13 -6.09 5.22 -9.21
CA ASP A 13 -7.19 5.71 -8.38
C ASP A 13 -7.86 4.55 -7.60
N ALA A 14 -7.98 3.38 -8.22
CA ALA A 14 -8.43 2.17 -7.55
C ALA A 14 -7.48 1.72 -6.42
N LEU A 15 -6.16 1.83 -6.62
CA LEU A 15 -5.16 1.53 -5.58
C LEU A 15 -5.31 2.48 -4.38
N LEU A 16 -5.51 3.78 -4.62
CA LEU A 16 -5.74 4.76 -3.56
C LEU A 16 -7.01 4.47 -2.76
N ASN A 17 -8.10 4.11 -3.45
CA ASN A 17 -9.34 3.72 -2.79
C ASN A 17 -9.18 2.45 -1.95
N ALA A 18 -8.55 1.41 -2.51
CA ALA A 18 -8.30 0.16 -1.79
C ALA A 18 -7.38 0.37 -0.58
N LEU A 19 -6.41 1.29 -0.67
CA LEU A 19 -5.59 1.72 0.48
C LEU A 19 -6.43 2.42 1.55
N GLY A 20 -7.33 3.33 1.17
CA GLY A 20 -8.26 3.97 2.10
C GLY A 20 -9.14 2.97 2.85
N GLU A 21 -9.55 1.89 2.18
CA GLU A 21 -10.36 0.81 2.75
C GLU A 21 -9.52 -0.28 3.44
N ARG A 22 -8.19 -0.23 3.33
CA ARG A 22 -7.24 -1.26 3.80
C ARG A 22 -7.52 -2.65 3.23
N ASP A 23 -8.02 -2.72 2.00
CA ASP A 23 -8.26 -3.97 1.28
C ASP A 23 -6.96 -4.47 0.65
N TRP A 24 -6.14 -5.16 1.45
CA TRP A 24 -4.85 -5.70 1.02
C TRP A 24 -4.95 -6.72 -0.12
N ASP A 25 -6.06 -7.45 -0.20
CA ASP A 25 -6.30 -8.41 -1.27
C ASP A 25 -6.59 -7.71 -2.60
N ALA A 26 -7.39 -6.63 -2.58
CA ALA A 26 -7.61 -5.79 -3.75
C ALA A 26 -6.32 -5.09 -4.19
N ILE A 27 -5.54 -4.55 -3.24
CA ILE A 27 -4.25 -3.92 -3.54
C ILE A 27 -3.33 -4.89 -4.30
N GLY A 28 -3.21 -6.15 -3.87
CA GLY A 28 -2.37 -7.13 -4.54
C GLY A 28 -2.78 -7.40 -6.01
N ARG A 29 -4.09 -7.49 -6.29
CA ARG A 29 -4.60 -7.67 -7.66
C ARG A 29 -4.42 -6.42 -8.53
N LEU A 30 -4.61 -5.25 -7.93
CA LEU A 30 -4.45 -3.96 -8.60
C LEU A 30 -2.98 -3.67 -8.92
N ASP A 31 -2.04 -4.09 -8.06
CA ASP A 31 -0.60 -4.01 -8.31
C ASP A 31 -0.19 -4.78 -9.58
N GLU A 32 -0.69 -6.01 -9.74
CA GLU A 32 -0.45 -6.81 -10.95
C GLU A 32 -0.99 -6.11 -12.20
N THR A 33 -2.21 -5.56 -12.10
CA THR A 33 -2.84 -4.79 -13.19
C THR A 33 -2.03 -3.54 -13.53
N CYS A 34 -1.46 -2.88 -12.52
CA CYS A 34 -0.63 -1.68 -12.70
C CYS A 34 0.62 -1.99 -13.51
N ARG A 35 1.31 -3.11 -13.21
CA ARG A 35 2.50 -3.56 -13.97
C ARG A 35 2.18 -3.79 -15.45
N VAL A 36 1.05 -4.42 -15.74
CA VAL A 36 0.59 -4.61 -17.14
C VAL A 36 0.33 -3.27 -17.82
N CYS A 37 -0.30 -2.31 -17.14
CA CYS A 37 -0.53 -0.98 -17.69
C CYS A 37 0.78 -0.21 -17.97
N ILE A 38 1.81 -0.40 -17.14
CA ILE A 38 3.14 0.18 -17.36
C ILE A 38 3.77 -0.42 -18.62
N ASP A 39 3.74 -1.73 -18.79
CA ASP A 39 4.28 -2.40 -19.98
C ASP A 39 3.57 -1.94 -21.26
N ASP A 40 2.23 -1.87 -21.24
CA ASP A 40 1.41 -1.35 -22.34
C ASP A 40 1.76 0.13 -22.67
N MET A 41 2.03 0.93 -21.64
CA MET A 41 2.39 2.34 -21.79
C MET A 41 3.81 2.52 -22.36
N LEU A 42 4.78 1.69 -21.96
CA LEU A 42 6.16 1.76 -22.44
C LEU A 42 6.34 1.22 -23.86
N THR A 43 5.47 0.31 -24.30
CA THR A 43 5.52 -0.30 -25.65
C THR A 43 4.73 0.49 -26.70
N ALA A 44 3.97 1.51 -26.30
CA ALA A 44 3.15 2.29 -27.21
C ALA A 44 4.01 3.22 -28.12
N PRO A 45 3.80 3.20 -29.45
CA PRO A 45 4.72 3.81 -30.42
C PRO A 45 4.73 5.35 -30.49
N LEU A 46 3.80 6.04 -29.83
CA LEU A 46 3.74 7.51 -29.74
C LEU A 46 3.36 7.92 -28.33
N VAL A 47 4.35 7.92 -27.45
CA VAL A 47 4.18 8.24 -26.04
C VAL A 47 5.03 9.46 -25.70
N ASP A 48 4.43 10.42 -24.99
CA ASP A 48 5.17 11.53 -24.39
C ASP A 48 5.92 11.00 -23.16
N GLU A 49 7.24 10.91 -23.26
CA GLU A 49 8.12 10.46 -22.17
C GLU A 49 7.94 11.30 -20.89
N ARG A 50 7.61 12.59 -21.01
CA ARG A 50 7.39 13.45 -19.83
C ARG A 50 6.09 13.09 -19.12
N GLU A 51 5.04 12.79 -19.88
CA GLU A 51 3.76 12.35 -19.34
C GLU A 51 3.90 10.99 -18.65
N VAL A 52 4.64 10.05 -19.25
CA VAL A 52 4.92 8.75 -18.62
C VAL A 52 5.73 8.91 -17.34
N LYS A 53 6.77 9.73 -17.38
CA LYS A 53 7.60 9.98 -16.20
C LYS A 53 6.74 10.52 -15.04
N ALA A 54 5.91 11.54 -15.29
CA ALA A 54 5.04 12.12 -14.27
C ALA A 54 4.10 11.05 -13.67
N LYS A 55 3.49 10.21 -14.50
CA LYS A 55 2.62 9.12 -14.05
C LYS A 55 3.35 8.09 -13.18
N LEU A 56 4.58 7.74 -13.54
CA LEU A 56 5.41 6.83 -12.73
C LEU A 56 5.85 7.46 -11.41
N GLU A 57 6.12 8.78 -11.39
CA GLU A 57 6.41 9.52 -10.17
C GLU A 57 5.20 9.52 -9.21
N ASP A 58 4.00 9.81 -9.72
CA ASP A 58 2.76 9.73 -8.94
C ASP A 58 2.53 8.32 -8.36
N LEU A 59 2.83 7.27 -9.13
CA LEU A 59 2.69 5.89 -8.66
C LEU A 59 3.70 5.55 -7.55
N LEU A 60 4.92 6.11 -7.59
CA LEU A 60 5.90 5.94 -6.51
C LEU A 60 5.38 6.53 -5.19
N GLU A 61 4.60 7.62 -5.24
CA GLU A 61 3.95 8.18 -4.05
C GLU A 61 2.93 7.21 -3.47
N VAL A 62 2.08 6.60 -4.31
CA VAL A 62 1.11 5.57 -3.86
C VAL A 62 1.81 4.40 -3.15
N TYR A 63 2.93 3.91 -3.71
CA TYR A 63 3.67 2.82 -3.05
C TYR A 63 4.33 3.24 -1.73
N ARG A 64 4.78 4.49 -1.61
CA ARG A 64 5.28 5.02 -0.33
C ARG A 64 4.18 5.05 0.72
N ASP A 65 2.97 5.44 0.34
CA ASP A 65 1.82 5.46 1.23
C ASP A 65 1.40 4.04 1.65
N LEU A 66 1.39 3.09 0.73
CA LEU A 66 1.17 1.66 1.02
C LEU A 66 2.18 1.12 2.04
N LEU A 67 3.47 1.43 1.83
CA LEU A 67 4.54 1.03 2.74
C LEU A 67 4.37 1.67 4.12
N SER A 68 4.06 2.96 4.17
CA SER A 68 3.81 3.71 5.41
C SER A 68 2.64 3.11 6.20
N ALA A 69 1.51 2.85 5.53
CA ALA A 69 0.33 2.23 6.13
C ALA A 69 0.66 0.84 6.70
N THR A 70 1.35 0.00 5.93
CA THR A 70 1.74 -1.36 6.38
C THR A 70 2.71 -1.32 7.57
N MET A 71 3.64 -0.36 7.58
CA MET A 71 4.57 -0.17 8.70
C MET A 71 3.85 0.31 9.96
N GLY A 72 2.87 1.21 9.83
CA GLY A 72 2.01 1.66 10.93
C GLY A 72 1.21 0.52 11.55
N GLU A 73 0.59 -0.33 10.72
CA GLU A 73 -0.16 -1.50 11.20
C GLU A 73 0.72 -2.48 11.99
N ARG A 74 1.94 -2.76 11.48
CA ARG A 74 2.87 -3.67 12.17
C ARG A 74 3.32 -3.11 13.52
N GLN A 75 3.50 -1.79 13.61
CA GLN A 75 3.88 -1.11 14.85
C GLN A 75 2.74 -1.17 15.88
N ALA A 76 1.49 -0.94 15.46
CA ALA A 76 0.31 -1.05 16.33
C ALA A 76 0.18 -2.46 16.93
N ILE A 77 0.35 -3.50 16.10
CA ILE A 77 0.34 -4.90 16.57
C ILE A 77 1.46 -5.17 17.58
N ALA A 78 2.67 -4.63 17.35
CA ALA A 78 3.78 -4.79 18.29
C ALA A 78 3.51 -4.10 19.63
N GLU A 79 2.87 -2.93 19.62
CA GLU A 79 2.46 -2.21 20.83
C GLU A 79 1.38 -2.96 21.60
N GLU A 80 0.36 -3.49 20.91
CA GLU A 80 -0.67 -4.35 21.52
C GLU A 80 -0.05 -5.59 22.19
N MET A 81 0.87 -6.28 21.50
CA MET A 81 1.58 -7.42 22.07
C MET A 81 2.43 -7.04 23.30
N SER A 82 3.06 -5.87 23.29
CA SER A 82 3.82 -5.35 24.44
C SER A 82 2.90 -5.06 25.64
N GLN A 83 1.75 -4.44 25.41
CA GLN A 83 0.76 -4.16 26.46
C GLN A 83 0.20 -5.45 27.07
N ILE A 84 -0.13 -6.46 26.25
CA ILE A 84 -0.58 -7.77 26.74
C ILE A 84 0.49 -8.43 27.62
N ASN A 85 1.75 -8.40 27.19
CA ASN A 85 2.85 -8.97 27.97
C ASN A 85 3.05 -8.22 29.30
N GLN A 86 2.96 -6.89 29.32
CA GLN A 86 3.02 -6.10 30.56
C GLN A 86 1.85 -6.43 31.50
N ALA A 87 0.62 -6.51 30.99
CA ALA A 87 -0.56 -6.86 31.78
C ALA A 87 -0.42 -8.26 32.42
N LYS A 88 0.06 -9.25 31.66
CA LYS A 88 0.33 -10.62 32.16
C LYS A 88 1.42 -10.64 33.24
N SER A 89 2.43 -9.78 33.09
CA SER A 89 3.53 -9.64 34.06
C SER A 89 3.02 -9.04 35.37
N ALA A 90 2.24 -7.96 35.30
CA ALA A 90 1.65 -7.31 36.46
C ALA A 90 0.70 -8.26 37.24
N ALA A 91 -0.14 -9.02 36.53
CA ALA A 91 -1.03 -10.00 37.16
C ALA A 91 -0.26 -11.11 37.91
N LYS A 92 0.90 -11.55 37.39
CA LYS A 92 1.77 -12.51 38.08
C LYS A 92 2.38 -11.96 39.36
N VAL A 93 2.74 -10.67 39.39
CA VAL A 93 3.31 -10.02 40.57
C VAL A 93 2.27 -9.97 41.70
N TYR A 94 1.01 -9.65 41.40
CA TYR A 94 -0.06 -9.67 42.40
C TYR A 94 -0.31 -11.06 42.98
N HIS A 95 -0.20 -12.13 42.17
CA HIS A 95 -0.28 -13.51 42.67
C HIS A 95 0.93 -13.96 43.50
N LEU A 96 2.07 -13.27 43.42
CA LEU A 96 3.26 -13.58 44.23
C LEU A 96 3.25 -12.91 45.61
N PHE A 97 2.33 -11.98 45.85
CA PHE A 97 2.17 -11.25 47.10
C PHE A 97 0.84 -11.55 47.83
N SER A 98 0.10 -12.58 47.39
CA SER A 98 -1.06 -13.18 48.05
C SER A 98 -0.76 -14.61 48.47
#